data_AF-A0A430HSR3-F1
#
_entry.id   AF-A0A430HSR3-F1
#
_cell.length_a   1.000
_cell.length_b   1.000
_cell.length_c   1.000
_cell.angle_alpha   90.00
_cell.angle_beta   90.00
_cell.angle_gamma   90.00
#
_symmetry.space_group_name_H-M   'P 1'
#
loop_
_entity.id
_entity.type
_entity.pdbx_description
1 polymer ?
#
loop_
_entity_poly.entity_id
_entity_poly.type
_entity_poly.pdbx_seq_one_letter_code
_entity_poly.pdbx_strand_id
1 'polypeptide(L)'
;MRLKGKEEMIRLINARDPEYNYGALYLAMRDLGGITVAHPTLALIGKDLRDVPDADGKLFRHEMIAIANGPGRGWVDYKFKNPANGKVEAKTTYVLRIGDVALEAGVYKR
;
A
#
# COMPACT_ATOMS: atom_id res chain seq x y z
N MET A 1 -0.07 4.55 -21.35
CA MET A 1 -0.73 4.88 -20.08
C MET A 1 -0.98 6.39 -20.05
N ARG A 2 -2.24 6.85 -20.02
CA ARG A 2 -2.54 8.28 -19.85
C ARG A 2 -2.32 8.64 -18.38
N LEU A 3 -1.65 9.77 -18.11
CA LEU A 3 -1.46 10.27 -16.74
C LEU A 3 -2.85 10.53 -16.13
N LYS A 4 -3.14 9.87 -15.01
CA LYS A 4 -4.35 10.07 -14.21
C LYS A 4 -4.01 11.00 -13.04
N GLY A 5 -4.91 11.93 -12.73
CA GLY A 5 -4.78 12.77 -11.53
C GLY A 5 -4.94 11.96 -10.25
N LYS A 6 -4.49 12.53 -9.12
CA LYS A 6 -4.55 11.90 -7.79
C LYS A 6 -5.96 11.41 -7.42
N GLU A 7 -6.98 12.24 -7.61
CA GLU A 7 -8.37 11.91 -7.29
C GLU A 7 -8.90 10.72 -8.10
N GLU A 8 -8.57 10.68 -9.39
CA GLU A 8 -8.97 9.59 -10.26
C GLU A 8 -8.25 8.29 -9.89
N MET A 9 -6.96 8.36 -9.53
CA MET A 9 -6.23 7.18 -9.01
C MET A 9 -6.84 6.66 -7.71
N ILE A 10 -7.22 7.55 -6.79
CA ILE A 10 -7.90 7.16 -5.54
C ILE A 10 -9.21 6.43 -5.87
N ARG A 11 -10.02 6.98 -6.79
CA ARG A 11 -11.28 6.36 -7.22
C ARG A 11 -11.06 4.97 -7.81
N LEU A 12 -10.10 4.82 -8.74
CA LEU A 12 -9.80 3.56 -9.42
C LEU A 12 -9.28 2.49 -8.45
N ILE A 13 -8.37 2.85 -7.55
CA ILE A 13 -7.83 1.94 -6.53
C ILE A 13 -8.94 1.46 -5.59
N ASN A 14 -9.79 2.37 -5.12
CA ASN A 14 -10.89 2.04 -4.20
C ASN A 14 -11.95 1.16 -4.89
N ALA A 15 -12.20 1.37 -6.18
CA ALA A 15 -13.13 0.59 -6.98
C ALA A 15 -12.61 -0.81 -7.35
N ARG A 16 -11.37 -1.16 -6.98
CA ARG A 16 -10.68 -2.39 -7.41
C ARG A 16 -10.65 -2.52 -8.93
N ASP A 17 -10.40 -1.41 -9.61
CA ASP A 17 -10.31 -1.39 -11.07
C ASP A 17 -9.28 -2.44 -11.55
N PRO A 18 -9.63 -3.29 -12.52
CA PRO A 18 -8.76 -4.39 -12.98
C PRO A 18 -7.44 -3.93 -13.60
N GLU A 19 -7.29 -2.65 -13.98
CA GLU A 19 -6.01 -2.08 -14.40
C GLU A 19 -5.01 -1.97 -13.22
N TYR A 20 -5.50 -1.89 -11.98
CA TYR A 20 -4.68 -1.64 -10.78
C TYR A 20 -4.85 -2.71 -9.69
N ASN A 21 -5.63 -3.76 -9.97
CA ASN A 21 -5.87 -4.86 -9.05
C ASN A 21 -5.88 -6.21 -9.79
N TYR A 22 -4.78 -6.95 -9.65
CA TYR A 22 -4.55 -8.29 -10.19
C TYR A 22 -4.52 -9.32 -9.05
N GLY A 23 -5.50 -9.26 -8.14
CA GLY A 23 -5.65 -10.19 -7.02
C GLY A 23 -4.57 -9.99 -5.95
N ALA A 24 -3.48 -10.74 -6.04
CA ALA A 24 -2.36 -10.68 -5.09
C ALA A 24 -1.45 -9.46 -5.32
N LEU A 25 -1.48 -8.87 -6.52
CA LEU A 25 -0.79 -7.63 -6.89
C LEU A 25 -1.82 -6.51 -7.02
N TYR A 26 -1.70 -5.48 -6.19
CA TYR A 26 -2.62 -4.33 -6.25
C TYR A 26 -1.94 -3.05 -5.76
N LEU A 27 -2.49 -1.91 -6.17
CA LEU A 27 -2.09 -0.59 -5.69
C LEU A 27 -2.79 -0.21 -4.38
N ALA A 28 -2.07 0.53 -3.55
CA ALA A 28 -2.60 1.31 -2.43
C ALA A 28 -1.91 2.68 -2.38
N MET A 29 -2.49 3.62 -1.66
CA MET A 29 -1.93 4.95 -1.47
C MET A 29 -2.01 5.38 -0.02
N ARG A 30 -0.96 6.07 0.43
CA ARG A 30 -0.85 6.66 1.76
C ARG A 30 -0.38 8.11 1.63
N ASP A 31 -0.83 9.00 2.50
CA ASP A 31 -0.17 10.30 2.62
C ASP A 31 1.21 10.15 3.29
N LEU A 32 2.01 11.21 3.26
CA LEU A 32 3.35 11.20 3.88
C LEU A 32 3.31 11.17 5.42
N GLY A 33 2.13 11.35 6.01
CA GLY A 33 1.87 11.27 7.45
C GLY A 33 1.51 9.86 7.93
N GLY A 34 1.16 8.92 7.04
CA GLY A 34 0.78 7.56 7.41
C GLY A 34 -0.68 7.19 7.17
N ILE A 35 -1.55 8.15 6.86
CA ILE A 35 -2.97 7.89 6.65
C ILE A 35 -3.20 7.21 5.30
N THR A 36 -3.93 6.10 5.32
CA THR A 36 -4.33 5.40 4.09
C THR A 36 -5.33 6.27 3.33
N VAL A 37 -4.99 6.71 2.11
CA VAL A 37 -5.88 7.54 1.27
C VAL A 37 -6.60 6.76 0.18
N ALA A 38 -6.02 5.64 -0.27
CA ALA A 38 -6.70 4.70 -1.17
C ALA A 38 -6.28 3.25 -0.89
N HIS A 39 -7.23 2.32 -0.91
CA HIS A 39 -6.95 0.90 -0.78
C HIS A 39 -8.11 0.06 -1.34
N PRO A 40 -7.85 -1.11 -1.97
CA PRO A 40 -8.87 -2.11 -2.32
C PRO A 40 -9.68 -2.66 -1.15
N THR A 41 -9.30 -2.34 0.09
CA THR A 41 -9.91 -2.78 1.35
C THR A 41 -10.39 -1.51 2.03
N LEU A 42 -11.63 -1.12 1.71
CA LEU A 42 -12.18 0.19 2.08
C LEU A 42 -12.12 0.47 3.59
N ALA A 43 -12.20 -0.58 4.41
CA ALA A 43 -12.09 -0.48 5.87
C ALA A 43 -10.73 0.04 6.38
N LEU A 44 -9.71 0.18 5.53
CA LEU A 44 -8.40 0.73 5.87
C LEU A 44 -8.28 2.23 5.58
N ILE A 45 -9.15 2.79 4.73
CA ILE A 45 -9.09 4.19 4.29
C ILE A 45 -9.37 5.11 5.50
N GLY A 46 -8.62 6.21 5.59
CA GLY A 46 -8.73 7.20 6.65
C GLY A 46 -8.06 6.81 7.98
N LYS A 47 -7.47 5.62 8.07
CA LYS A 47 -6.80 5.15 9.28
C LYS A 47 -5.30 5.41 9.25
N ASP A 48 -4.78 5.89 10.38
CA ASP A 48 -3.38 5.73 10.75
C ASP A 48 -3.20 4.32 11.33
N LEU A 49 -2.34 3.52 10.71
CA LEU A 49 -2.02 2.16 11.15
C LEU A 49 -0.51 1.97 11.31
N ARG A 50 0.25 3.06 11.44
CA ARG A 50 1.71 2.99 11.53
C ARG A 50 2.18 2.16 12.72
N ASP A 51 1.47 2.27 13.84
CA ASP A 51 1.78 1.56 15.08
C ASP A 51 1.17 0.15 15.17
N VAL A 52 0.49 -0.31 14.11
CA VAL A 52 -0.03 -1.68 14.04
C VAL A 52 1.02 -2.58 13.40
N PRO A 53 1.64 -3.52 14.15
CA PRO A 53 2.65 -4.39 13.61
C PRO A 53 2.05 -5.45 12.68
N ASP A 54 2.91 -6.08 11.89
CA ASP A 54 2.58 -7.37 11.28
C ASP A 54 2.60 -8.52 12.31
N ALA A 55 2.38 -9.75 11.83
CA ALA A 55 2.33 -10.93 12.67
C ALA A 55 3.65 -11.29 13.37
N ASP A 56 4.78 -10.73 12.93
CA ASP A 56 6.09 -10.94 13.55
C ASP A 56 6.52 -9.74 14.43
N GLY A 57 5.63 -8.75 14.63
CA GLY A 57 5.92 -7.56 15.43
C GLY A 57 6.54 -6.40 14.63
N LYS A 58 6.70 -6.52 13.30
CA LYS A 58 7.34 -5.49 12.49
C LYS A 58 6.39 -4.31 12.23
N LEU A 59 6.83 -3.11 12.56
CA LEU A 59 6.16 -1.84 12.25
C LEU A 59 6.42 -1.38 10.80
N PHE A 60 6.04 -2.20 9.83
CA PHE A 60 6.42 -2.03 8.41
C PHE A 60 5.94 -0.71 7.77
N ARG A 61 4.85 -0.13 8.27
CA ARG A 61 4.34 1.15 7.75
C ARG A 61 5.21 2.35 8.15
N HIS A 62 5.91 2.28 9.28
CA HIS A 62 6.94 3.28 9.62
C HIS A 62 8.08 3.24 8.60
N GLU A 63 8.51 2.05 8.17
CA GLU A 63 9.54 1.89 7.14
C GLU A 63 9.07 2.41 5.77
N MET A 64 7.83 2.13 5.37
CA MET A 64 7.25 2.67 4.14
C MET A 64 7.24 4.20 4.13
N ILE A 65 6.86 4.83 5.24
CA ILE A 65 6.84 6.29 5.39
C ILE A 65 8.26 6.87 5.44
N ALA A 66 9.20 6.20 6.08
CA ALA A 66 10.61 6.60 6.07
C ALA A 66 11.19 6.57 4.64
N ILE A 67 10.87 5.54 3.86
CA ILE A 67 11.27 5.45 2.44
C ILE A 67 10.64 6.59 1.64
N ALA A 68 9.35 6.85 1.79
CA ALA A 68 8.66 7.91 1.07
C ALA A 68 9.24 9.30 1.39
N ASN A 69 9.54 9.57 2.67
CA ASN A 69 10.09 10.86 3.11
C ASN A 69 11.61 11.01 2.87
N GLY A 70 12.35 9.92 2.76
CA GLY A 70 13.79 9.93 2.49
C GLY A 70 14.11 9.71 1.00
N PRO A 71 14.56 8.50 0.60
CA PRO A 71 14.98 8.22 -0.78
C PRO A 71 13.85 8.34 -1.82
N GLY A 72 12.59 8.39 -1.38
CA GLY A 72 11.41 8.55 -2.23
C GLY A 72 10.99 7.27 -2.96
N ARG A 73 11.78 6.20 -2.91
CA ARG A 73 11.41 4.88 -3.44
C ARG A 73 12.17 3.75 -2.74
N GLY A 74 11.59 2.56 -2.69
CA GLY A 74 12.23 1.39 -2.08
C GLY A 74 11.29 0.21 -1.87
N TRP A 75 11.84 -0.90 -1.39
CA TRP A 75 11.09 -2.11 -1.08
C TRP A 75 10.93 -2.29 0.42
N VAL A 76 9.77 -2.80 0.84
CA VAL A 76 9.49 -3.18 2.23
C VAL A 76 8.92 -4.58 2.28
N ASP A 77 9.57 -5.45 3.05
CA ASP A 77 9.11 -6.81 3.33
C ASP A 77 8.38 -6.88 4.68
N TYR A 78 7.25 -7.59 4.72
CA TYR A 78 6.42 -7.75 5.91
C TYR A 78 5.43 -8.91 5.75
N LYS A 79 4.70 -9.27 6.80
CA LYS A 79 3.57 -10.22 6.71
C LYS A 79 2.22 -9.50 6.63
N PHE A 80 1.32 -9.99 5.79
CA PHE A 80 -0.02 -9.43 5.69
C PHE A 80 -1.07 -10.48 5.34
N LYS A 81 -2.34 -10.19 5.66
CA LYS A 81 -3.45 -11.06 5.30
C LYS A 81 -3.69 -11.03 3.79
N ASN A 82 -3.47 -12.13 3.10
CA ASN A 82 -3.75 -12.27 1.68
C ASN A 82 -5.27 -12.28 1.45
N PRO A 83 -5.84 -11.32 0.70
CA PRO A 83 -7.28 -11.26 0.45
C PRO A 83 -7.80 -12.44 -0.38
N ALA A 84 -6.94 -13.15 -1.11
CA ALA A 84 -7.35 -14.28 -1.95
C ALA A 84 -7.64 -15.56 -1.14
N ASN A 85 -6.98 -15.77 0.01
CA ASN A 85 -7.11 -17.00 0.80
C ASN A 85 -7.32 -16.76 2.32
N GLY A 86 -7.21 -15.52 2.78
CA GLY A 86 -7.39 -15.13 4.17
C GLY A 86 -6.22 -15.45 5.11
N LYS A 87 -5.13 -16.05 4.62
CA LYS A 87 -3.95 -16.43 5.42
C LYS A 87 -3.00 -15.25 5.58
N VAL A 88 -2.24 -15.25 6.67
CA VAL A 88 -1.12 -14.32 6.85
C VAL A 88 0.09 -14.88 6.13
N GLU A 89 0.59 -14.14 5.15
CA GLU A 89 1.67 -14.57 4.26
C GLU A 89 2.73 -13.46 4.13
N ALA A 90 3.95 -13.85 3.77
CA ALA A 90 5.00 -12.89 3.47
C ALA A 90 4.64 -12.07 2.23
N LYS A 91 4.89 -10.77 2.27
CA LYS A 91 4.59 -9.81 1.21
C LYS A 91 5.79 -8.89 1.04
N THR A 92 6.03 -8.50 -0.20
CA THR A 92 6.94 -7.39 -0.52
C THR A 92 6.17 -6.29 -1.21
N THR A 93 6.38 -5.05 -0.80
CA THR A 93 5.72 -3.87 -1.37
C THR A 93 6.78 -2.86 -1.80
N TYR A 94 6.69 -2.45 -3.06
CA TYR A 94 7.42 -1.30 -3.57
C TYR A 94 6.68 -0.01 -3.19
N VAL A 95 7.43 0.94 -2.64
CA VAL A 95 6.99 2.27 -2.29
C VAL A 95 7.56 3.24 -3.31
N LEU A 96 6.73 4.13 -3.83
CA LEU A 96 7.13 5.23 -4.70
C LEU A 96 6.41 6.51 -4.27
N ARG A 97 7.16 7.52 -3.84
CA ARG A 97 6.62 8.85 -3.59
C ARG A 97 6.27 9.55 -4.89
N ILE A 98 5.06 10.09 -4.95
CA ILE A 98 4.58 10.96 -6.03
C ILE A 98 3.92 12.17 -5.37
N GLY A 99 4.61 13.33 -5.41
CA GLY A 99 4.12 14.54 -4.74
C GLY A 99 3.99 14.36 -3.22
N ASP A 100 2.75 14.43 -2.75
CA ASP A 100 2.34 14.39 -1.34
C ASP A 100 1.82 13.02 -0.87
N VAL A 101 2.02 11.97 -1.68
CA VAL A 101 1.58 10.61 -1.38
C VAL A 101 2.68 9.58 -1.67
N ALA A 102 2.61 8.47 -0.96
CA ALA A 102 3.31 7.23 -1.27
C ALA A 102 2.35 6.30 -2.03
N LEU A 103 2.71 5.93 -3.24
CA LEU A 103 2.09 4.84 -3.99
C LEU A 103 2.75 3.51 -3.58
N GLU A 104 1.93 2.52 -3.25
CA GLU A 104 2.35 1.23 -2.73
C GLU A 104 1.87 0.14 -3.71
N ALA A 105 2.78 -0.69 -4.21
CA ALA A 105 2.45 -1.83 -5.07
C ALA A 105 3.13 -3.09 -4.52
N GLY A 106 2.36 -4.10 -4.11
CA GLY A 106 2.96 -5.26 -3.45
C GLY A 106 2.40 -6.60 -3.88
N VAL A 107 3.23 -7.63 -3.73
CA VAL A 107 2.94 -9.03 -4.09
C VAL A 107 3.22 -9.94 -2.91
N TYR A 108 2.41 -10.97 -2.75
CA TYR A 108 2.66 -12.03 -1.78
C TYR A 108 3.76 -12.95 -2.30
N LYS A 109 4.74 -13.24 -1.44
CA LYS A 109 5.82 -14.18 -1.72
C LYS A 109 5.23 -15.60 -1.65
N ARG A 110 5.54 -16.43 -2.64
CA ARG A 110 5.18 -17.85 -2.66
C ARG A 110 6.18 -18.67 -1.87
#